data_AF-A0A8T4YWJ8-F1
#
_entry.id   AF-A0A8T4YWJ8-F1
#
_cell.length_a   1.000
_cell.length_b   1.000
_cell.length_c   1.000
_cell.angle_alpha   90.00
_cell.angle_beta   90.00
_cell.angle_gamma   90.00
#
_symmetry.space_group_name_H-M   'P 1'
#
loop_
_entity.id
_entity.type
_entity.pdbx_description
1 polymer ?
#
loop_
_entity_poly.entity_id
_entity_poly.type
_entity_poly.pdbx_seq_one_letter_code
_entity_poly.pdbx_strand_id
1 'polypeptide(L)' 'MKPRKDEVLEKAKKNAALEAVKHVKDGYVVGLGSGSTAAYAIMEIGKRIKHEGLRVLGVPTSHQAFLLAVKNGIPVTT' A
#
# COMPACT_ATOMS: atom_id res chain seq x y z
N MET A 1 5.95 30.92 3.46
CA MET A 1 4.55 30.57 3.81
C MET A 1 4.55 29.22 4.51
N LYS A 2 3.87 29.04 5.65
CA LYS A 2 3.78 27.73 6.31
C LYS A 2 2.80 26.83 5.54
N PRO A 3 3.09 25.52 5.36
CA PRO A 3 2.20 24.61 4.67
C PRO A 3 0.88 24.44 5.45
N ARG A 4 -0.20 24.16 4.72
CA ARG A 4 -1.52 23.91 5.32
C ARG A 4 -1.49 22.60 6.11
N LYS A 5 -2.29 22.52 7.19
CA LYS A 5 -2.36 21.33 8.05
C LYS A 5 -2.67 20.05 7.26
N ASP A 6 -3.57 20.13 6.27
CA ASP A 6 -3.96 18.98 5.46
C ASP A 6 -2.82 18.48 4.56
N GLU A 7 -2.00 19.38 4.03
CA GLU A 7 -0.82 19.03 3.22
C GLU A 7 0.22 18.30 4.08
N VAL A 8 0.43 18.75 5.32
CA VAL A 8 1.33 18.08 6.27
C VAL A 8 0.80 16.69 6.63
N LEU A 9 -0.50 16.56 6.88
CA LEU A 9 -1.13 15.29 7.23
C LEU A 9 -1.04 14.28 6.08
N GLU A 10 -1.38 14.67 4.84
CA GLU A 10 -1.29 13.77 3.69
C GLU A 10 0.16 13.34 3.41
N LYS A 11 1.12 14.26 3.57
CA LYS A 11 2.54 13.91 3.48
C LYS A 11 2.95 12.91 4.56
N ALA A 12 2.48 13.07 5.79
CA ALA A 12 2.76 12.14 6.89
C ALA A 12 2.21 10.74 6.61
N LYS A 13 0.95 10.65 6.12
CA LYS A 13 0.34 9.37 5.72
C LYS A 13 1.15 8.69 4.63
N LYS A 14 1.49 9.42 3.56
CA LYS A 14 2.29 8.88 2.46
C LYS A 14 3.65 8.38 2.95
N ASN A 15 4.36 9.17 3.76
CA ASN A 15 5.67 8.79 4.28
C ASN A 15 5.61 7.53 5.14
N ALA A 16 4.64 7.43 6.06
CA ALA A 16 4.47 6.26 6.90
C ALA A 16 4.20 4.99 6.07
N ALA A 17 3.35 5.11 5.04
CA ALA A 17 3.05 4.01 4.14
C ALA A 17 4.27 3.57 3.32
N LEU A 18 5.03 4.52 2.75
CA LEU A 18 6.23 4.22 1.96
C LEU A 18 7.31 3.55 2.82
N GLU A 19 7.47 3.98 4.07
CA GLU A 19 8.43 3.35 4.99
C GLU A 19 8.02 1.90 5.30
N ALA A 20 6.74 1.67 5.63
CA ALA A 20 6.23 0.33 5.93
C ALA A 20 6.46 -0.65 4.76
N VAL A 21 6.27 -0.20 3.51
CA VAL A 21 6.42 -1.05 2.32
C VAL A 21 7.86 -1.52 2.10
N LYS A 22 8.88 -0.83 2.62
CA LYS A 22 10.28 -1.28 2.54
C LYS A 22 10.53 -2.61 3.25
N HIS A 23 9.69 -2.96 4.22
CA HIS A 23 9.80 -4.22 4.97
C HIS A 23 9.15 -5.41 4.24
N VAL A 24 8.40 -5.16 3.15
CA VAL A 24 7.79 -6.22 2.33
C VAL A 24 8.86 -6.84 1.43
N LYS A 25 8.99 -8.17 1.52
CA LYS A 25 9.95 -8.97 0.77
C LYS A 25 9.24 -9.99 -0.12
N ASP A 26 9.99 -10.52 -1.08
CA ASP A 26 9.55 -11.60 -1.93
C ASP A 26 9.03 -12.81 -1.12
N GLY A 27 7.95 -13.42 -1.62
CA GLY A 27 7.30 -14.57 -1.03
C GLY A 27 6.38 -14.26 0.14
N TYR A 28 6.26 -13.00 0.57
CA TYR A 28 5.42 -12.64 1.71
C TYR A 28 3.92 -12.73 1.37
N VAL A 29 3.15 -13.15 2.38
CA VAL A 29 1.70 -12.93 2.43
C VAL A 29 1.45 -11.72 3.33
N VAL A 30 0.82 -10.69 2.79
CA VAL A 30 0.70 -9.37 3.41
C VAL A 30 -0.75 -9.04 3.68
N GLY A 31 -1.10 -8.78 4.95
CA GLY A 31 -2.40 -8.22 5.29
C GLY A 31 -2.54 -6.79 4.75
N LEU A 32 -3.59 -6.54 3.96
CA LEU A 32 -3.85 -5.23 3.36
C LEU A 32 -4.92 -4.49 4.19
N GLY A 33 -4.46 -3.51 4.96
CA GLY A 33 -5.30 -2.65 5.79
C GLY A 33 -6.25 -1.75 4.99
N SER A 34 -7.13 -1.03 5.71
CA SER A 34 -8.11 -0.09 5.14
C SER A 34 -7.77 1.37 5.47
N GLY A 35 -8.35 2.32 4.72
CA GLY A 35 -8.20 3.76 4.94
C GLY A 35 -7.12 4.44 4.08
N SER A 36 -7.09 5.78 4.13
CA SER A 36 -6.28 6.61 3.22
C SER A 36 -4.78 6.35 3.31
N THR A 37 -4.27 6.02 4.50
CA THR A 37 -2.84 5.71 4.70
C THR A 37 -2.48 4.35 4.09
N ALA A 38 -3.29 3.31 4.36
CA ALA A 38 -3.07 1.98 3.81
C ALA A 38 -3.19 1.97 2.27
N ALA A 39 -4.04 2.82 1.70
CA ALA A 39 -4.13 2.98 0.25
C ALA A 39 -2.78 3.36 -0.39
N TYR A 40 -1.97 4.20 0.25
CA TYR A 40 -0.62 4.51 -0.23
C TYR A 40 0.30 3.29 -0.21
N ALA A 41 0.19 2.45 0.83
CA ALA A 41 0.99 1.23 0.93
C ALA A 41 0.60 0.22 -0.16
N ILE A 42 -0.70 0.03 -0.39
CA ILE A 42 -1.22 -0.83 -1.47
C ILE A 42 -0.73 -0.35 -2.84
N MET A 43 -0.85 0.96 -3.12
CA MET A 43 -0.35 1.52 -4.38
C MET A 43 1.16 1.31 -4.55
N GLU A 44 1.94 1.48 -3.48
CA GLU A 44 3.39 1.30 -3.55
C GLU A 44 3.79 -0.17 -3.72
N ILE A 45 3.12 -1.12 -3.05
CA ILE A 45 3.33 -2.55 -3.28
C ILE A 45 3.08 -2.89 -4.75
N GLY A 46 1.95 -2.43 -5.32
CA GLY A 46 1.66 -2.65 -6.74
C GLY A 46 2.72 -2.08 -7.68
N LYS A 47 3.28 -0.91 -7.38
CA LYS A 47 4.43 -0.38 -8.12
C LYS A 47 5.66 -1.28 -8.02
N ARG A 48 5.99 -1.77 -6.82
CA ARG A 48 7.14 -2.67 -6.63
C ARG A 48 6.95 -4.00 -7.36
N ILE A 49 5.74 -4.54 -7.40
CA ILE A 49 5.41 -5.70 -8.26
C ILE A 49 5.71 -5.37 -9.72
N LYS A 50 5.19 -4.24 -10.21
CA LYS A 50 5.34 -3.83 -11.62
C LYS A 50 6.78 -3.52 -12.02
N HIS A 51 7.54 -2.83 -11.17
CA HIS A 51 8.85 -2.27 -11.51
C HIS A 51 10.03 -3.11 -11.02
N GLU A 52 9.88 -3.78 -9.88
CA GLU A 52 10.94 -4.58 -9.25
C GLU A 52 10.71 -6.09 -9.43
N GLY A 53 9.52 -6.50 -9.91
CA GLY A 53 9.16 -7.92 -9.99
C GLY A 53 8.90 -8.55 -8.62
N LEU A 54 8.59 -7.74 -7.60
CA LEU A 54 8.25 -8.20 -6.26
C LEU A 54 7.13 -9.24 -6.32
N ARG A 55 7.29 -10.38 -5.65
CA ARG A 55 6.27 -11.45 -5.61
C ARG A 55 5.65 -11.55 -4.22
N VAL A 56 4.37 -11.19 -4.10
CA VAL A 56 3.62 -11.25 -2.83
C VAL A 56 2.16 -11.65 -3.07
N LEU A 57 1.50 -12.13 -2.01
CA LEU A 57 0.05 -12.30 -1.97
C LEU A 57 -0.55 -11.33 -0.94
N GLY A 58 -1.69 -10.71 -1.27
CA GLY A 58 -2.41 -9.80 -0.40
C GLY A 58 -3.64 -10.43 0.26
N VAL A 59 -3.83 -10.20 1.56
CA VAL A 59 -5.06 -10.57 2.30
C VAL A 59 -5.81 -9.30 2.68
N PRO A 60 -6.84 -8.89 1.92
CA PRO A 60 -7.54 -7.63 2.16
C PRO A 60 -8.47 -7.68 3.37
N THR A 61 -8.40 -6.65 4.20
CA THR A 61 -9.25 -6.47 5.39
C THR A 61 -10.62 -5.87 5.09
N SER A 62 -10.83 -5.36 3.87
CA SER A 62 -12.11 -4.79 3.43
C SER A 62 -12.27 -4.86 1.91
N HIS A 63 -13.50 -4.63 1.44
CA HIS A 63 -13.81 -4.49 0.01
C HIS A 63 -13.03 -3.33 -0.63
N GLN A 64 -12.83 -2.22 0.07
CA GLN A 64 -12.03 -1.09 -0.42
C GLN A 64 -10.57 -1.53 -0.64
N ALA A 65 -9.98 -2.24 0.33
CA ALA A 65 -8.62 -2.74 0.23
C ALA A 65 -8.49 -3.77 -0.91
N PHE A 66 -9.48 -4.67 -1.05
CA PHE A 66 -9.55 -5.64 -2.15
C PHE A 66 -9.56 -4.95 -3.52
N LEU A 67 -10.45 -3.98 -3.73
CA LEU A 67 -10.55 -3.26 -5.01
C LEU A 67 -9.26 -2.49 -5.33
N LEU A 68 -8.63 -1.88 -4.31
CA LEU A 68 -7.33 -1.22 -4.49
C LEU A 68 -6.23 -2.22 -4.83
N ALA A 69 -6.19 -3.38 -4.19
CA ALA A 69 -5.22 -4.44 -4.47
C ALA A 69 -5.32 -4.90 -5.93
N VAL A 70 -6.54 -5.25 -6.36
CA VAL A 70 -6.83 -5.67 -7.75
C VAL A 70 -6.47 -4.58 -8.75
N LYS A 71 -6.86 -3.32 -8.48
CA LYS A 71 -6.54 -2.18 -9.35
C LYS A 71 -5.03 -1.96 -9.51
N ASN A 72 -4.24 -2.27 -8.49
CA ASN A 72 -2.78 -2.11 -8.50
C ASN A 72 -2.03 -3.40 -8.84
N GLY A 73 -2.72 -4.45 -9.29
CA GLY A 73 -2.11 -5.70 -9.74
C GLY A 73 -1.51 -6.55 -8.64
N ILE A 74 -1.98 -6.43 -7.39
CA ILE A 74 -1.57 -7.29 -6.29
C ILE A 74 -2.45 -8.56 -6.32
N PRO A 75 -1.87 -9.77 -6.48
CA PRO A 75 -2.62 -11.01 -6.35
C PRO A 75 -3.16 -11.17 -4.92
N VAL A 76 -4.40 -11.64 -4.78
CA VAL A 76 -5.08 -11.75 -3.47
C VAL A 76 -5.30 -13.21 -3.07
N THR A 77 -5.32 -13.47 -1.75
CA THR A 77 -5.57 -14.79 -1.15
C THR A 77 -6.43 -14.64 0.12
N THR A 78 -6.89 -15.76 0.68
CA THR A 78 -7.58 -15.87 1.97
C THR A 78 -6.68 -16.42 3.07
#